data_AF-A0A7C1CR06-F1
#
_entry.id   AF-A0A7C1CR06-F1
#
_cell.length_a   1.000
_cell.length_b   1.000
_cell.length_c   1.000
_cell.angle_alpha   90.00
_cell.angle_beta   90.00
_cell.angle_gamma   90.00
#
_symmetry.space_group_name_H-M   'P 1'
#
loop_
_entity.id
_entity.type
_entity.pdbx_description
1 polymer ?
#
loop_
_entity_poly.entity_id
_entity_poly.type
_entity_poly.pdbx_seq_one_letter_code
_entity_poly.pdbx_strand_id
1 'polypeptide(L)'
;MVHFKPFITIITKYLIVLLISNSAVHAQYFANFSNNKSSKTDDEKLISQIPEYKIKAALSLNIASNIKWPNERSIKEFGILIVDSDTLIYNEVKSVENNHKLKGKPIKVSHSSPPIRKPTEYSIIYLSHSHSPLVNSIYQQIVGKGVLIVTDEGTERLLTMVNLFLNQEKQNVSFEINRHTLEENRFTLNPKLIALSGSFIDIKELYLKTYHQLIEENKKLLQLQADITRYQQEKAEYESEIRTLNERVNRLNQNTEVLEKQYNNASVSLKQKDSLILIATKELAEKVAESQKLQTAVNKQVALINSSRNQLDLLNKQIVQTQKI
;
A
#
# COMPACT_ATOMS: atom_id res chain seq x y z
N MET A 1 28.67 -10.71 15.25
CA MET A 1 28.15 -10.47 16.61
C MET A 1 27.12 -9.33 16.51
N VAL A 2 25.83 -9.69 16.56
CA VAL A 2 24.63 -8.97 17.07
C VAL A 2 24.40 -7.47 16.73
N HIS A 3 23.32 -7.24 15.94
CA HIS A 3 22.18 -6.28 16.03
C HIS A 3 22.40 -4.76 16.32
N PHE A 4 21.59 -3.79 15.82
CA PHE A 4 20.11 -3.70 15.75
C PHE A 4 19.60 -2.71 14.64
N LYS A 5 18.33 -2.87 14.24
CA LYS A 5 17.57 -2.32 13.08
C LYS A 5 17.19 -0.80 13.06
N PRO A 6 16.78 -0.26 11.88
CA PRO A 6 16.22 1.09 11.63
C PRO A 6 14.66 1.14 11.52
N PHE A 7 14.06 2.32 11.67
CA PHE A 7 12.60 2.59 11.56
C PHE A 7 12.30 3.81 10.65
N ILE A 8 11.73 3.49 9.48
CA ILE A 8 10.70 4.16 8.65
C ILE A 8 10.36 5.65 8.95
N THR A 9 10.38 6.52 7.91
CA THR A 9 9.19 7.04 7.18
C THR A 9 9.44 8.43 6.60
N ILE A 10 9.79 8.46 5.32
CA ILE A 10 9.63 9.59 4.41
C ILE A 10 8.57 9.15 3.41
N ILE A 11 7.44 9.84 3.33
CA ILE A 11 6.69 9.94 2.08
C ILE A 11 6.35 11.41 1.88
N THR A 12 7.23 12.06 1.14
CA THR A 12 6.95 13.32 0.44
C THR A 12 6.81 13.02 -1.04
N LYS A 13 6.02 13.87 -1.70
CA LYS A 13 5.86 14.10 -3.14
C LYS A 13 4.76 13.31 -3.88
N TYR A 14 4.07 14.11 -4.68
CA TYR A 14 3.08 13.80 -5.72
C TYR A 14 1.65 13.61 -5.16
N LEU A 15 0.63 14.35 -5.61
CA LEU A 15 0.37 14.70 -7.00
C LEU A 15 -0.39 16.04 -7.12
N ILE A 16 0.04 16.78 -8.13
CA ILE A 16 -0.38 18.10 -8.61
C ILE A 16 -1.63 17.96 -9.51
N VAL A 17 -2.53 18.93 -9.42
CA VAL A 17 -3.57 19.33 -10.40
C VAL A 17 -4.70 18.34 -10.68
N LEU A 18 -5.87 18.59 -10.08
CA LEU A 18 -7.09 19.04 -10.78
C LEU A 18 -8.12 19.54 -9.75
N LEU A 19 -7.84 20.75 -9.25
CA LEU A 19 -8.87 21.68 -8.82
C LEU A 19 -9.43 22.37 -10.07
N ILE A 20 -10.61 22.96 -9.91
CA ILE A 20 -11.45 23.69 -10.87
C ILE A 20 -12.39 22.73 -11.60
N SER A 21 -13.68 22.68 -11.25
CA SER A 21 -14.55 23.84 -11.11
C SER A 21 -15.60 23.71 -10.00
N ASN A 22 -15.70 24.83 -9.28
CA ASN A 22 -16.83 25.34 -8.51
C ASN A 22 -17.22 24.55 -7.25
N SER A 23 -17.10 25.10 -6.05
CA SER A 23 -17.46 26.48 -5.70
C SER A 23 -16.56 26.99 -4.57
N ALA A 24 -16.01 28.19 -4.78
CA ALA A 24 -15.28 29.00 -3.81
C ALA A 24 -16.04 29.29 -2.49
N VAL A 25 -17.26 28.77 -2.34
CA VAL A 25 -18.07 28.86 -1.12
C VAL A 25 -17.48 28.02 0.03
N HIS A 26 -16.74 26.95 -0.25
CA HIS A 26 -16.22 26.06 0.82
C HIS A 26 -14.84 26.45 1.35
N ALA A 27 -13.99 27.16 0.59
CA ALA A 27 -12.63 27.51 1.04
C ALA A 27 -12.63 28.61 2.13
N GLN A 28 -13.65 29.47 2.15
CA GLN A 28 -13.81 30.51 3.16
C GLN A 28 -14.23 29.94 4.53
N TYR A 29 -14.88 28.77 4.55
CA TYR A 29 -15.26 28.07 5.78
C TYR A 29 -14.06 27.44 6.50
N PHE A 30 -13.07 26.95 5.75
CA PHE A 30 -11.89 26.28 6.33
C PHE A 30 -10.78 27.25 6.78
N ALA A 31 -10.68 28.46 6.21
CA ALA A 31 -9.68 29.45 6.60
C ALA A 31 -9.87 29.98 8.03
N ASN A 32 -11.11 30.03 8.52
CA ASN A 32 -11.44 30.49 9.88
C ASN A 32 -11.16 29.44 10.97
N PHE A 33 -10.91 28.18 10.60
CA PHE A 33 -10.75 27.08 11.56
C PHE A 33 -9.31 26.91 12.07
N SER A 34 -8.31 27.48 11.38
CA SER A 34 -6.90 27.22 11.72
C SER A 34 -6.26 28.23 12.68
N ASN A 35 -6.98 29.29 13.08
CA ASN A 35 -6.46 30.33 13.97
C ASN A 35 -7.40 30.64 15.13
N ASN A 36 -7.68 29.69 16.03
CA ASN A 36 -7.83 30.04 17.45
C ASN A 36 -7.76 28.83 18.38
N LYS A 37 -6.95 28.95 19.44
CA LYS A 37 -6.86 27.99 20.53
C LYS A 37 -8.00 28.24 21.53
N SER A 38 -8.74 27.18 21.84
CA SER A 38 -9.41 26.92 23.13
C SER A 38 -10.35 28.00 23.70
N SER A 39 -11.65 27.89 23.41
CA SER A 39 -12.72 28.08 24.41
C SER A 39 -13.99 27.32 23.99
N LYS A 40 -14.67 26.66 24.94
CA LYS A 40 -15.87 25.82 24.74
C LYS A 40 -17.12 26.59 24.28
N THR A 41 -17.06 27.91 24.26
CA THR A 41 -18.15 28.83 23.92
C THR A 41 -18.27 29.14 22.43
N ASP A 42 -17.22 28.87 21.64
CA ASP A 42 -17.24 29.11 20.19
C ASP A 42 -17.79 27.92 19.40
N ASP A 43 -17.72 26.70 19.97
CA ASP A 43 -18.32 25.49 19.38
C ASP A 43 -19.86 25.48 19.51
N GLU A 44 -20.42 25.98 20.61
CA GLU A 44 -21.90 26.10 20.78
C GLU A 44 -22.54 27.07 19.78
N LYS A 45 -21.78 28.05 19.27
CA LYS A 45 -22.29 29.04 18.31
C LYS A 45 -22.32 28.55 16.86
N LEU A 46 -21.52 27.53 16.50
CA LEU A 46 -21.60 26.85 15.19
C LEU A 46 -22.68 25.75 15.15
N ILE A 47 -23.11 25.26 16.32
CA ILE A 47 -24.15 24.23 16.47
C ILE A 47 -25.57 24.79 16.17
N SER A 48 -25.71 26.01 15.66
CA SER A 48 -27.01 26.62 15.33
C SER A 48 -27.53 26.42 13.88
N GLN A 49 -26.78 25.91 12.89
CA GLN A 49 -27.24 26.04 11.48
C GLN A 49 -26.89 24.84 10.56
N ILE A 50 -27.43 23.64 10.82
CA ILE A 50 -27.53 22.63 9.76
C ILE A 50 -28.94 22.74 9.17
N PRO A 51 -29.09 23.01 7.87
CA PRO A 51 -30.41 23.09 7.27
C PRO A 51 -31.17 21.76 7.39
N GLU A 52 -32.45 21.88 7.73
CA GLU A 52 -33.37 20.78 7.96
C GLU A 52 -33.39 19.75 6.82
N TYR A 53 -33.41 20.21 5.57
CA TYR A 53 -33.45 19.34 4.40
C TYR A 53 -32.26 18.38 4.35
N LYS A 54 -31.07 18.79 4.81
CA LYS A 54 -29.89 17.91 4.83
C LYS A 54 -30.07 16.75 5.80
N ILE A 55 -30.66 17.05 6.96
CA ILE A 55 -30.95 16.06 7.98
C ILE A 55 -31.99 15.06 7.44
N LYS A 56 -33.07 15.55 6.84
CA LYS A 56 -34.12 14.70 6.23
C LYS A 56 -33.58 13.80 5.11
N ALA A 57 -32.74 14.32 4.23
CA ALA A 57 -32.11 13.57 3.15
C ALA A 57 -31.26 12.39 3.68
N ALA A 58 -30.38 12.65 4.65
CA ALA A 58 -29.55 11.62 5.24
C ALA A 58 -30.34 10.62 6.09
N LEU A 59 -31.36 11.06 6.83
CA LEU A 59 -32.26 10.15 7.54
C LEU A 59 -32.96 9.19 6.58
N SER A 60 -33.44 9.69 5.44
CA SER A 60 -34.08 8.85 4.42
C SER A 60 -33.14 7.72 3.96
N LEU A 61 -31.86 8.03 3.68
CA LEU A 61 -30.85 7.05 3.30
C LEU A 61 -30.45 6.11 4.45
N ASN A 62 -30.37 6.62 5.68
CA ASN A 62 -30.02 5.83 6.85
C ASN A 62 -31.13 4.82 7.20
N ILE A 63 -32.38 5.26 7.18
CA ILE A 63 -33.55 4.42 7.39
C ILE A 63 -33.61 3.34 6.32
N ALA A 64 -33.45 3.73 5.05
CA ALA A 64 -33.32 2.80 3.94
C ALA A 64 -32.20 1.76 4.19
N SER A 65 -31.04 2.18 4.68
CA SER A 65 -29.92 1.27 4.99
C SER A 65 -30.23 0.29 6.12
N ASN A 66 -31.27 0.52 6.91
CA ASN A 66 -31.69 -0.32 8.04
C ASN A 66 -33.00 -1.08 7.78
N ILE A 67 -33.57 -0.96 6.59
CA ILE A 67 -34.69 -1.78 6.11
C ILE A 67 -34.15 -2.86 5.17
N LYS A 68 -34.87 -3.98 5.05
CA LYS A 68 -34.61 -5.04 4.07
C LYS A 68 -35.79 -5.12 3.09
N TRP A 69 -35.48 -5.04 1.79
CA TRP A 69 -36.48 -5.13 0.73
C TRP A 69 -36.91 -6.59 0.48
N PRO A 70 -38.18 -6.85 0.13
CA PRO A 70 -38.63 -8.21 -0.21
C PRO A 70 -37.87 -8.80 -1.41
N ASN A 71 -37.48 -7.96 -2.35
CA ASN A 71 -36.72 -8.31 -3.56
C ASN A 71 -35.25 -7.86 -3.50
N GLU A 72 -34.69 -7.58 -2.30
CA GLU A 72 -33.36 -6.96 -2.14
C GLU A 72 -32.26 -7.65 -2.96
N ARG A 73 -32.29 -8.99 -3.06
CA ARG A 73 -31.29 -9.76 -3.82
C ARG A 73 -31.31 -9.44 -5.32
N SER A 74 -32.49 -9.24 -5.92
CA SER A 74 -32.65 -8.98 -7.35
C SER A 74 -32.48 -7.51 -7.74
N ILE A 75 -32.56 -6.58 -6.78
CA ILE A 75 -32.25 -5.16 -7.01
C ILE A 75 -30.79 -5.03 -7.44
N LYS A 76 -30.50 -4.43 -8.59
CA LYS A 76 -29.12 -4.16 -9.04
C LYS A 76 -28.67 -2.75 -8.68
N GLU A 77 -29.62 -1.83 -8.65
CA GLU A 77 -29.47 -0.40 -8.36
C GLU A 77 -30.73 0.06 -7.62
N PHE A 78 -30.59 0.86 -6.57
CA PHE A 78 -31.72 1.44 -5.86
C PHE A 78 -32.11 2.79 -6.49
N GLY A 79 -33.27 2.83 -7.13
CA GLY A 79 -33.85 4.07 -7.65
C GLY A 79 -34.52 4.88 -6.54
N ILE A 80 -34.17 6.15 -6.39
CA ILE A 80 -34.72 7.09 -5.42
C ILE A 80 -35.41 8.22 -6.17
N LEU A 81 -36.73 8.33 -6.03
CA LEU A 81 -37.50 9.44 -6.57
C LEU A 81 -37.76 10.48 -5.48
N ILE A 82 -37.38 11.72 -5.71
CA ILE A 82 -37.69 12.87 -4.85
C ILE A 82 -38.82 13.67 -5.50
N VAL A 83 -39.94 13.82 -4.79
CA VAL A 83 -41.12 14.56 -5.23
C VAL A 83 -41.31 15.75 -4.32
N ASP A 84 -40.82 16.88 -4.79
CA ASP A 84 -40.73 18.10 -4.00
C ASP A 84 -41.00 19.32 -4.86
N SER A 85 -41.52 20.38 -4.22
CA SER A 85 -41.71 21.69 -4.82
C SER A 85 -40.38 22.40 -5.05
N ASP A 86 -39.37 22.11 -4.22
CA ASP A 86 -38.01 22.61 -4.39
C ASP A 86 -37.04 21.47 -4.77
N THR A 87 -35.74 21.79 -4.85
CA THR A 87 -34.68 20.83 -5.20
C THR A 87 -33.69 20.57 -4.06
N LEU A 88 -33.95 21.04 -2.83
CA LEU A 88 -33.00 21.01 -1.74
C LEU A 88 -32.69 19.58 -1.29
N ILE A 89 -33.73 18.77 -1.02
CA ILE A 89 -33.58 17.35 -0.70
C ILE A 89 -32.94 16.59 -1.87
N TYR A 90 -33.41 16.85 -3.09
CA TYR A 90 -32.89 16.20 -4.29
C TYR A 90 -31.39 16.43 -4.44
N ASN A 91 -30.95 17.69 -4.36
CA ASN A 91 -29.54 18.05 -4.53
C ASN A 91 -28.65 17.40 -3.46
N GLU A 92 -29.12 17.33 -2.21
CA GLU A 92 -28.38 16.68 -1.14
C GLU A 92 -28.22 15.17 -1.39
N VAL A 93 -29.30 14.45 -1.72
CA VAL A 93 -29.23 13.01 -2.00
C VAL A 93 -28.44 12.73 -3.29
N LYS A 94 -28.59 13.58 -4.31
CA LYS A 94 -27.86 13.48 -5.58
C LYS A 94 -26.36 13.65 -5.38
N SER A 95 -25.94 14.53 -4.46
CA SER A 95 -24.52 14.80 -4.20
C SER A 95 -23.72 13.55 -3.76
N VAL A 96 -24.39 12.56 -3.16
CA VAL A 96 -23.76 11.32 -2.69
C VAL A 96 -23.94 10.13 -3.62
N GLU A 97 -24.69 10.28 -4.74
CA GLU A 97 -25.07 9.19 -5.65
C GLU A 97 -23.89 8.31 -6.09
N ASN A 98 -22.78 8.93 -6.49
CA ASN A 98 -21.62 8.23 -7.05
C ASN A 98 -20.78 7.48 -5.99
N ASN A 99 -20.84 7.90 -4.73
CA ASN A 99 -19.94 7.43 -3.67
C ASN A 99 -20.66 6.62 -2.59
N HIS A 100 -21.97 6.81 -2.44
CA HIS A 100 -22.78 6.09 -1.47
C HIS A 100 -23.35 4.81 -2.08
N LYS A 101 -23.27 3.72 -1.32
CA LYS A 101 -23.89 2.45 -1.69
C LYS A 101 -24.94 2.07 -0.65
N LEU A 102 -26.17 1.89 -1.10
CA LEU A 102 -27.23 1.36 -0.26
C LEU A 102 -27.15 -0.17 -0.27
N LYS A 103 -26.90 -0.78 0.90
CA LYS A 103 -26.72 -2.25 1.04
C LYS A 103 -25.63 -2.82 0.11
N GLY A 104 -24.57 -2.05 -0.12
CA GLY A 104 -23.47 -2.43 -1.02
C GLY A 104 -23.79 -2.31 -2.52
N LYS A 105 -24.96 -1.76 -2.89
CA LYS A 105 -25.42 -1.56 -4.26
C LYS A 105 -25.47 -0.07 -4.62
N PRO A 106 -25.25 0.32 -5.88
CA PRO A 106 -25.33 1.72 -6.31
C PRO A 106 -26.76 2.28 -6.13
N ILE A 107 -26.85 3.60 -5.98
CA ILE A 107 -28.12 4.33 -5.95
C ILE A 107 -28.23 5.23 -7.18
N LYS A 108 -29.47 5.55 -7.57
CA LYS A 108 -29.76 6.49 -8.65
C LYS A 108 -30.91 7.41 -8.25
N VAL A 109 -30.71 8.72 -8.34
CA VAL A 109 -31.59 9.74 -7.77
C VAL A 109 -32.23 10.55 -8.89
N SER A 110 -33.56 10.60 -8.88
CA SER A 110 -34.40 11.36 -9.80
C SER A 110 -35.25 12.39 -9.04
N HIS A 111 -35.58 13.50 -9.69
CA HIS A 111 -36.56 14.49 -9.21
C HIS A 111 -37.74 14.54 -10.17
N SER A 112 -38.96 14.68 -9.67
CA SER A 112 -40.15 14.83 -10.50
C SER A 112 -41.19 15.68 -9.79
N SER A 113 -41.87 16.53 -10.55
CA SER A 113 -43.16 17.10 -10.16
C SER A 113 -44.29 16.15 -10.53
N PRO A 114 -45.48 16.27 -9.91
CA PRO A 114 -46.67 15.48 -10.27
C PRO A 114 -47.13 15.77 -11.72
N PRO A 115 -47.80 14.81 -12.39
CA PRO A 115 -48.18 13.48 -11.92
C PRO A 115 -47.05 12.44 -12.08
N ILE A 116 -46.96 11.52 -11.12
CA ILE A 116 -45.99 10.40 -11.15
C ILE A 116 -46.59 9.24 -11.93
N ARG A 117 -46.10 8.98 -13.15
CA ARG A 117 -46.69 7.99 -14.06
C ARG A 117 -46.24 6.54 -13.80
N LYS A 118 -45.08 6.35 -13.16
CA LYS A 118 -44.47 5.02 -12.96
C LYS A 118 -43.75 4.90 -11.61
N PRO A 119 -44.48 4.97 -10.48
CA PRO A 119 -43.85 4.93 -9.16
C PRO A 119 -43.13 3.60 -8.87
N THR A 120 -43.49 2.50 -9.55
CA THR A 120 -42.90 1.17 -9.34
C THR A 120 -41.51 0.97 -9.93
N GLU A 121 -41.02 1.92 -10.74
CA GLU A 121 -39.63 1.88 -11.26
C GLU A 121 -38.61 2.27 -10.18
N TYR A 122 -39.06 2.85 -9.07
CA TYR A 122 -38.22 3.31 -7.98
C TYR A 122 -38.28 2.34 -6.80
N SER A 123 -37.17 2.24 -6.06
CA SER A 123 -37.09 1.48 -4.82
C SER A 123 -37.50 2.32 -3.61
N ILE A 124 -37.35 3.64 -3.71
CA ILE A 124 -37.67 4.63 -2.68
C ILE A 124 -38.36 5.81 -3.36
N ILE A 125 -39.47 6.28 -2.78
CA ILE A 125 -40.15 7.51 -3.17
C ILE A 125 -40.22 8.41 -1.93
N TYR A 126 -39.63 9.60 -2.04
CA TYR A 126 -39.75 10.67 -1.06
C TYR A 126 -40.79 11.68 -1.51
N LEU A 127 -41.72 12.04 -0.62
CA LEU A 127 -42.75 13.05 -0.84
C LEU A 127 -42.60 14.17 0.18
N SER A 128 -42.36 15.39 -0.29
CA SER A 128 -42.38 16.59 0.55
C SER A 128 -43.77 16.84 1.16
N HIS A 129 -43.83 17.73 2.17
CA HIS A 129 -45.08 18.12 2.82
C HIS A 129 -46.15 18.59 1.81
N SER A 130 -45.77 19.47 0.89
CA SER A 130 -46.64 19.98 -0.19
C SER A 130 -47.21 18.89 -1.11
N HIS A 131 -46.60 17.71 -1.13
CA HIS A 131 -46.97 16.57 -1.97
C HIS A 131 -47.49 15.37 -1.16
N SER A 132 -47.68 15.50 0.15
CA SER A 132 -48.24 14.46 1.00
C SER A 132 -49.63 13.95 0.55
N PRO A 133 -50.55 14.78 0.01
CA PRO A 133 -51.83 14.27 -0.50
C PRO A 133 -51.70 13.23 -1.62
N LEU A 134 -50.55 13.15 -2.31
CA LEU A 134 -50.31 12.16 -3.36
C LEU A 134 -50.06 10.75 -2.81
N VAL A 135 -49.74 10.61 -1.52
CA VAL A 135 -49.41 9.32 -0.89
C VAL A 135 -50.47 8.26 -1.23
N ASN A 136 -51.76 8.57 -1.10
CA ASN A 136 -52.82 7.61 -1.40
C ASN A 136 -52.79 7.13 -2.86
N SER A 137 -52.68 8.07 -3.81
CA SER A 137 -52.64 7.75 -5.25
C SER A 137 -51.39 6.95 -5.65
N ILE A 138 -50.26 7.18 -4.99
CA ILE A 138 -49.00 6.47 -5.22
C ILE A 138 -49.07 5.09 -4.57
N TYR A 139 -49.51 5.02 -3.31
CA TYR A 139 -49.60 3.80 -2.52
C TYR A 139 -50.39 2.73 -3.27
N GLN A 140 -51.57 3.06 -3.78
CA GLN A 140 -52.40 2.14 -4.57
C GLN A 140 -51.67 1.51 -5.76
N GLN A 141 -50.70 2.21 -6.35
CA GLN A 141 -49.92 1.70 -7.48
C GLN A 141 -48.73 0.83 -7.05
N ILE A 142 -48.22 1.00 -5.83
CA ILE A 142 -46.97 0.37 -5.36
C ILE A 142 -47.16 -0.75 -4.34
N VAL A 143 -48.36 -0.91 -3.77
CA VAL A 143 -48.65 -1.91 -2.72
C VAL A 143 -48.11 -3.29 -3.11
N GLY A 144 -47.32 -3.88 -2.22
CA GLY A 144 -46.72 -5.21 -2.38
C GLY A 144 -45.56 -5.30 -3.39
N LYS A 145 -45.16 -4.19 -4.02
CA LYS A 145 -44.10 -4.16 -5.05
C LYS A 145 -42.71 -3.81 -4.50
N GLY A 146 -42.59 -3.65 -3.18
CA GLY A 146 -41.30 -3.38 -2.53
C GLY A 146 -40.77 -1.97 -2.78
N VAL A 147 -41.66 -0.97 -2.84
CA VAL A 147 -41.28 0.45 -2.95
C VAL A 147 -41.47 1.11 -1.58
N LEU A 148 -40.43 1.73 -1.06
CA LEU A 148 -40.45 2.42 0.24
C LEU A 148 -40.99 3.85 0.07
N ILE A 149 -42.06 4.20 0.78
CA ILE A 149 -42.54 5.59 0.86
C ILE A 149 -41.94 6.29 2.07
N VAL A 150 -41.21 7.38 1.82
CA VAL A 150 -40.77 8.34 2.83
C VAL A 150 -41.54 9.64 2.61
N THR A 151 -42.06 10.21 3.69
CA THR A 151 -42.79 11.48 3.64
C THR A 151 -42.14 12.51 4.53
N ASP A 152 -42.32 13.76 4.19
CA ASP A 152 -42.04 14.91 5.03
C ASP A 152 -43.35 15.51 5.52
N GLU A 153 -43.54 15.53 6.83
CA GLU A 153 -44.74 16.01 7.52
C GLU A 153 -46.02 15.50 6.86
N GLY A 154 -46.04 14.19 6.60
CA GLY A 154 -47.11 13.53 5.89
C GLY A 154 -48.40 13.47 6.71
N THR A 155 -49.53 13.85 6.08
CA THR A 155 -50.84 13.85 6.73
C THR A 155 -51.49 12.46 6.73
N GLU A 156 -51.23 11.65 5.69
CA GLU A 156 -51.81 10.32 5.47
C GLU A 156 -51.06 9.20 6.21
N ARG A 157 -50.95 9.31 7.54
CA ARG A 157 -50.08 8.45 8.39
C ARG A 157 -50.29 6.93 8.24
N LEU A 158 -51.51 6.51 7.88
CA LEU A 158 -51.86 5.10 7.70
C LEU A 158 -51.20 4.47 6.45
N LEU A 159 -50.87 5.28 5.45
CA LEU A 159 -50.34 4.84 4.16
C LEU A 159 -48.83 5.16 4.00
N THR A 160 -48.30 6.03 4.86
CA THR A 160 -46.86 6.33 4.90
C THR A 160 -46.09 5.23 5.61
N MET A 161 -44.96 4.81 5.06
CA MET A 161 -44.08 3.83 5.72
C MET A 161 -43.11 4.49 6.68
N VAL A 162 -42.57 5.64 6.27
CA VAL A 162 -41.70 6.50 7.07
C VAL A 162 -42.19 7.94 6.94
N ASN A 163 -42.34 8.62 8.06
CA ASN A 163 -42.72 10.03 8.10
C ASN A 163 -41.65 10.82 8.87
N LEU A 164 -41.03 11.79 8.23
CA LEU A 164 -40.06 12.72 8.82
C LEU A 164 -40.82 13.99 9.21
N PHE A 165 -40.50 14.61 10.33
CA PHE A 165 -41.18 15.85 10.75
C PHE A 165 -40.30 16.67 11.68
N LEU A 166 -40.52 17.99 11.74
CA LEU A 166 -39.88 18.81 12.75
C LEU A 166 -40.56 18.61 14.11
N ASN A 167 -39.82 18.12 15.10
CA ASN A 167 -40.30 18.08 16.47
C ASN A 167 -40.21 19.48 17.08
N GLN A 168 -41.35 20.12 17.29
CA GLN A 168 -41.44 21.49 17.78
C GLN A 168 -40.93 21.64 19.22
N GLU A 169 -41.06 20.63 20.07
CA GLU A 169 -40.58 20.68 21.46
C GLU A 169 -39.06 20.65 21.54
N LYS A 170 -38.42 19.91 20.61
CA LYS A 170 -36.97 19.66 20.63
C LYS A 170 -36.20 20.35 19.52
N GLN A 171 -36.90 21.09 18.66
CA GLN A 171 -36.34 21.85 17.55
C GLN A 171 -35.42 21.00 16.66
N ASN A 172 -35.79 19.74 16.43
CA ASN A 172 -35.01 18.79 15.64
C ASN A 172 -35.89 17.93 14.71
N VAL A 173 -35.31 17.46 13.60
CA VAL A 173 -36.02 16.55 12.68
C VAL A 173 -36.14 15.19 13.35
N SER A 174 -37.36 14.74 13.56
CA SER A 174 -37.74 13.42 14.07
C SER A 174 -38.37 12.57 12.97
N PHE A 175 -38.57 11.27 13.25
CA PHE A 175 -39.26 10.39 12.33
C PHE A 175 -40.15 9.37 13.03
N GLU A 176 -41.22 8.99 12.35
CA GLU A 176 -42.17 7.94 12.70
C GLU A 176 -42.03 6.80 11.68
N ILE A 177 -42.10 5.55 12.15
CA ILE A 177 -42.12 4.36 11.29
C ILE A 177 -43.45 3.65 11.45
N ASN A 178 -44.17 3.48 10.35
CA ASN A 178 -45.36 2.65 10.32
C ASN A 178 -44.96 1.20 10.03
N ARG A 179 -44.75 0.45 11.11
CA ARG A 179 -44.39 -0.98 11.04
C ARG A 179 -45.42 -1.80 10.27
N HIS A 180 -46.70 -1.53 10.48
CA HIS A 180 -47.77 -2.30 9.86
C HIS A 180 -47.71 -2.16 8.33
N THR A 181 -47.64 -0.94 7.81
CA THR A 181 -47.54 -0.68 6.36
C THR A 181 -46.24 -1.25 5.77
N LEU A 182 -45.12 -1.19 6.49
CA LEU A 182 -43.86 -1.82 6.06
C LEU A 182 -44.01 -3.35 5.93
N GLU A 183 -44.60 -4.00 6.94
CA GLU A 183 -44.80 -5.45 6.96
C GLU A 183 -45.79 -5.91 5.89
N GLU A 184 -46.89 -5.17 5.66
CA GLU A 184 -47.83 -5.40 4.55
C GLU A 184 -47.13 -5.37 3.19
N ASN A 185 -46.16 -4.46 3.03
CA ASN A 185 -45.33 -4.33 1.84
C ASN A 185 -44.10 -5.25 1.86
N ARG A 186 -44.05 -6.20 2.82
CA ARG A 186 -43.04 -7.25 2.98
C ARG A 186 -41.62 -6.75 3.24
N PHE A 187 -41.49 -5.55 3.80
CA PHE A 187 -40.23 -5.06 4.33
C PHE A 187 -39.91 -5.72 5.67
N THR A 188 -38.63 -5.92 5.96
CA THR A 188 -38.18 -6.33 7.30
C THR A 188 -37.34 -5.23 7.93
N LEU A 189 -37.70 -4.81 9.14
CA LEU A 189 -37.02 -3.75 9.87
C LEU A 189 -35.88 -4.31 10.73
N ASN A 190 -34.70 -3.68 10.69
CA ASN A 190 -33.62 -4.03 11.61
C ASN A 190 -33.99 -3.60 13.05
N PRO A 191 -33.85 -4.48 14.07
CA PRO A 191 -34.16 -4.14 15.46
C PRO A 191 -33.51 -2.86 15.99
N LYS A 192 -32.33 -2.48 15.48
CA LYS A 192 -31.66 -1.23 15.87
C LYS A 192 -32.45 0.02 15.49
N LEU A 193 -33.21 -0.01 14.40
CA LEU A 193 -34.01 1.12 13.94
C LEU A 193 -35.29 1.30 14.77
N ILE A 194 -35.80 0.22 15.39
CA ILE A 194 -36.93 0.26 16.33
C ILE A 194 -36.57 1.08 17.58
N ALA A 195 -35.33 0.91 18.08
CA ALA A 195 -34.85 1.66 19.24
C ALA A 195 -34.74 3.18 18.95
N LEU A 196 -34.56 3.55 17.67
CA LEU A 196 -34.47 4.94 17.22
C LEU A 196 -35.84 5.56 16.92
N SER A 197 -36.85 4.76 16.53
CA SER A 197 -38.18 5.23 16.14
C SER A 197 -39.11 5.56 17.32
N GLY A 198 -38.58 5.84 18.51
CA GLY A 198 -39.39 6.09 19.71
C GLY A 198 -38.64 6.70 20.89
N SER A 199 -37.37 7.08 20.74
CA SER A 199 -36.63 7.78 21.79
C SER A 199 -35.55 8.68 21.19
N PHE A 200 -35.51 9.89 21.71
CA PHE A 200 -34.70 11.01 21.29
C PHE A 200 -33.20 10.73 21.41
N ILE A 201 -32.56 10.48 20.28
CA ILE A 201 -31.16 10.87 20.08
C ILE A 201 -31.21 12.27 19.47
N ASP A 202 -30.33 13.19 19.87
CA ASP A 202 -30.22 14.47 19.18
C ASP A 202 -29.80 14.20 17.71
N ILE A 203 -30.77 14.26 16.80
CA ILE A 203 -30.64 13.73 15.43
C ILE A 203 -29.63 14.53 14.60
N LYS A 204 -29.33 15.76 15.02
CA LYS A 204 -28.23 16.56 14.48
C LYS A 204 -26.86 15.91 14.75
N GLU A 205 -26.68 15.39 15.95
CA GLU A 205 -25.50 14.62 16.33
C GLU A 205 -25.43 13.32 15.52
N LEU A 206 -26.56 12.64 15.30
CA LEU A 206 -26.63 11.44 14.47
C LEU A 206 -26.27 11.70 13.01
N TYR A 207 -26.75 12.81 12.42
CA TYR A 207 -26.39 13.22 11.06
C TYR A 207 -24.88 13.46 10.94
N LEU A 208 -24.32 14.32 11.81
CA LEU A 208 -22.90 14.65 11.80
C LEU A 208 -22.05 13.39 12.00
N LYS A 209 -22.43 12.55 12.97
CA LYS A 209 -21.77 11.28 13.24
C LYS A 209 -21.81 10.36 12.03
N THR A 210 -22.98 10.17 11.41
CA THR A 210 -23.14 9.27 10.25
C THR A 210 -22.37 9.79 9.05
N TYR A 211 -22.41 11.10 8.78
CA TYR A 211 -21.69 11.72 7.68
C TYR A 211 -20.17 11.65 7.87
N HIS A 212 -19.66 11.98 9.06
CA HIS A 212 -18.23 11.84 9.37
C HIS A 212 -17.79 10.37 9.33
N GLN A 213 -18.57 9.45 9.89
CA GLN A 213 -18.29 8.02 9.81
C GLN A 213 -18.25 7.54 8.37
N LEU A 214 -19.20 7.95 7.53
CA LEU A 214 -19.24 7.56 6.12
C LEU A 214 -17.99 8.04 5.35
N ILE A 215 -17.56 9.27 5.57
CA ILE A 215 -16.36 9.81 4.91
C ILE A 215 -15.10 9.09 5.40
N GLU A 216 -14.97 8.90 6.70
CA GLU A 216 -13.79 8.30 7.30
C GLU A 216 -13.69 6.80 7.00
N GLU A 217 -14.81 6.07 7.01
CA GLU A 217 -14.85 4.66 6.62
C GLU A 217 -14.48 4.49 5.14
N ASN A 218 -14.98 5.35 4.25
CA ASN A 218 -14.62 5.29 2.83
C ASN A 218 -13.12 5.54 2.60
N LYS A 219 -12.53 6.53 3.26
CA LYS A 219 -11.09 6.81 3.14
C LYS A 219 -10.25 5.65 3.67
N LYS A 220 -10.60 5.12 4.85
CA LYS A 220 -9.89 4.00 5.48
C LYS A 220 -9.99 2.72 4.65
N LEU A 221 -11.16 2.43 4.08
CA LEU A 221 -11.34 1.26 3.22
C LEU A 221 -10.47 1.33 1.96
N LEU A 222 -10.42 2.49 1.31
CA LEU A 222 -9.60 2.69 0.12
C LEU A 222 -8.10 2.56 0.43
N GLN A 223 -7.65 3.14 1.53
CA GLN A 223 -6.25 3.07 1.97
C GLN A 223 -5.85 1.65 2.37
N LEU A 224 -6.67 0.98 3.18
CA LEU A 224 -6.39 -0.38 3.64
C LEU A 224 -6.33 -1.37 2.47
N GLN A 225 -7.21 -1.22 1.49
CA GLN A 225 -7.22 -2.06 0.29
C GLN A 225 -5.91 -1.90 -0.51
N ALA A 226 -5.44 -0.66 -0.70
CA ALA A 226 -4.20 -0.38 -1.42
C ALA A 226 -2.96 -0.88 -0.66
N ASP A 227 -2.91 -0.65 0.66
CA ASP A 227 -1.78 -1.05 1.50
C ASP A 227 -1.64 -2.58 1.61
N ILE A 228 -2.75 -3.32 1.74
CA ILE A 228 -2.71 -4.79 1.78
C ILE A 228 -2.14 -5.34 0.47
N THR A 229 -2.58 -4.84 -0.68
CA THR A 229 -2.07 -5.28 -1.98
C THR A 229 -0.58 -4.97 -2.14
N ARG A 230 -0.14 -3.76 -1.74
CA ARG A 230 1.27 -3.37 -1.80
C ARG A 230 2.15 -4.24 -0.90
N TYR A 231 1.78 -4.42 0.37
CA TYR A 231 2.58 -5.22 1.31
C TYR A 231 2.67 -6.70 0.92
N GLN A 232 1.64 -7.25 0.29
CA GLN A 232 1.68 -8.62 -0.22
C GLN A 232 2.68 -8.78 -1.37
N GLN A 233 2.79 -7.78 -2.25
CA GLN A 233 3.74 -7.78 -3.36
C GLN A 233 5.18 -7.61 -2.86
N GLU A 234 5.44 -6.59 -2.05
CA GLU A 234 6.78 -6.31 -1.49
C GLU A 234 7.34 -7.49 -0.69
N LYS A 235 6.49 -8.15 0.10
CA LYS A 235 6.89 -9.32 0.88
C LYS A 235 7.38 -10.47 0.00
N ALA A 236 6.67 -10.74 -1.09
CA ALA A 236 7.03 -11.81 -2.02
C ALA A 236 8.37 -11.52 -2.72
N GLU A 237 8.63 -10.25 -3.05
CA GLU A 237 9.87 -9.78 -3.67
C GLU A 237 11.06 -9.91 -2.71
N TYR A 238 10.96 -9.40 -1.48
CA TYR A 238 12.03 -9.50 -0.49
C TYR A 238 12.37 -10.95 -0.12
N GLU A 239 11.37 -11.82 -0.02
CA GLU A 239 11.62 -13.24 0.24
C GLU A 239 12.40 -13.90 -0.90
N SER A 240 12.19 -13.47 -2.15
CA SER A 240 12.93 -13.95 -3.31
C SER A 240 14.37 -13.43 -3.35
N GLU A 241 14.56 -12.16 -3.03
CA GLU A 241 15.89 -11.53 -2.98
C GLU A 241 16.77 -12.13 -1.88
N ILE A 242 16.22 -12.34 -0.68
CA ILE A 242 16.93 -12.97 0.44
C ILE A 242 17.39 -14.38 0.09
N ARG A 243 16.55 -15.18 -0.58
CA ARG A 243 16.94 -16.52 -1.05
C ARG A 243 18.15 -16.44 -1.98
N THR A 244 18.09 -15.55 -2.96
CA THR A 244 19.16 -15.37 -3.96
C THR A 244 20.47 -14.90 -3.34
N LEU A 245 20.40 -13.95 -2.40
CA LEU A 245 21.58 -13.44 -1.69
C LEU A 245 22.23 -14.52 -0.82
N ASN A 246 21.43 -15.31 -0.10
CA ASN A 246 21.94 -16.41 0.72
C ASN A 246 22.68 -17.45 -0.13
N GLU A 247 22.13 -17.80 -1.29
CA GLU A 247 22.82 -18.69 -2.24
C GLU A 247 24.13 -18.10 -2.75
N ARG A 248 24.17 -16.79 -3.02
CA ARG A 248 25.38 -16.10 -3.47
C ARG A 248 26.46 -16.07 -2.39
N VAL A 249 26.09 -15.76 -1.15
CA VAL A 249 27.02 -15.77 0.00
C VAL A 249 27.61 -17.16 0.19
N ASN A 250 26.78 -18.21 0.13
CA ASN A 250 27.25 -19.58 0.26
C ASN A 250 28.26 -19.96 -0.83
N ARG A 251 27.99 -19.58 -2.09
CA ARG A 251 28.93 -19.80 -3.20
C ARG A 251 30.25 -19.05 -3.02
N LEU A 252 30.20 -17.80 -2.56
CA LEU A 252 31.41 -17.00 -2.32
C LEU A 252 32.27 -17.59 -1.20
N ASN A 253 31.65 -18.06 -0.13
CA ASN A 253 32.37 -18.72 0.98
C ASN A 253 33.09 -19.97 0.49
N GLN A 254 32.41 -20.83 -0.27
CA GLN A 254 33.02 -22.03 -0.87
C GLN A 254 34.19 -21.68 -1.80
N ASN A 255 34.05 -20.66 -2.64
CA ASN A 255 35.12 -20.23 -3.52
C ASN A 255 36.33 -19.68 -2.75
N THR A 256 36.09 -18.96 -1.66
CA THR A 256 37.15 -18.42 -0.80
C THR A 256 37.95 -19.55 -0.15
N GLU A 257 37.27 -20.57 0.38
CA GLU A 257 37.93 -21.75 0.96
C GLU A 257 38.79 -22.50 -0.08
N VAL A 258 38.34 -22.59 -1.33
CA VAL A 258 39.12 -23.22 -2.41
C VAL A 258 40.36 -22.40 -2.76
N LEU A 259 40.21 -21.07 -2.88
CA LEU A 259 41.31 -20.16 -3.19
C LEU A 259 42.39 -20.17 -2.10
N GLU A 260 41.99 -20.20 -0.82
CA GLU A 260 42.93 -20.31 0.30
C GLU A 260 43.76 -21.59 0.22
N LYS A 261 43.14 -22.73 -0.11
CA LYS A 261 43.86 -24.00 -0.31
C LYS A 261 44.85 -23.91 -1.48
N GLN A 262 44.44 -23.33 -2.59
CA GLN A 262 45.32 -23.16 -3.76
C GLN A 262 46.53 -22.26 -3.44
N TYR A 263 46.31 -21.16 -2.72
CA TYR A 263 47.36 -20.26 -2.28
C TYR A 263 48.38 -20.97 -1.39
N ASN A 264 47.91 -21.75 -0.42
CA ASN A 264 48.78 -22.51 0.47
C ASN A 264 49.63 -23.53 -0.30
N ASN A 265 49.04 -24.24 -1.25
CA ASN A 265 49.76 -25.21 -2.09
C ASN A 265 50.84 -24.53 -2.95
N ALA A 266 50.51 -23.40 -3.58
CA ALA A 266 51.46 -22.62 -4.36
C ALA A 266 52.65 -22.13 -3.50
N SER A 267 52.36 -21.64 -2.29
CA SER A 267 53.38 -21.22 -1.32
C SER A 267 54.32 -22.36 -0.93
N VAL A 268 53.80 -23.57 -0.71
CA VAL A 268 54.64 -24.76 -0.43
C VAL A 268 55.51 -25.12 -1.64
N SER A 269 54.95 -25.11 -2.85
CA SER A 269 55.70 -25.43 -4.07
C SER A 269 56.84 -24.45 -4.32
N LEU A 270 56.63 -23.15 -4.06
CA LEU A 270 57.67 -22.14 -4.16
C LEU A 270 58.85 -22.45 -3.23
N LYS A 271 58.58 -22.78 -1.96
CA LYS A 271 59.65 -23.15 -1.01
C LYS A 271 60.47 -24.37 -1.45
N GLN A 272 59.81 -25.35 -2.09
CA GLN A 272 60.49 -26.51 -2.65
C GLN A 272 61.40 -26.12 -3.81
N LYS A 273 60.91 -25.26 -4.73
CA LYS A 273 61.74 -24.75 -5.83
C LYS A 273 62.95 -23.97 -5.33
N ASP A 274 62.78 -23.14 -4.30
CA ASP A 274 63.90 -22.41 -3.69
C ASP A 274 64.97 -23.37 -3.14
N SER A 275 64.54 -24.47 -2.52
CA SER A 275 65.45 -25.50 -2.02
C SER A 275 66.21 -26.22 -3.14
N LEU A 276 65.53 -26.52 -4.26
CA LEU A 276 66.18 -27.12 -5.43
C LEU A 276 67.19 -26.16 -6.07
N ILE A 277 66.85 -24.88 -6.18
CA ILE A 277 67.78 -23.85 -6.66
C ILE A 277 69.02 -23.79 -5.76
N LEU A 278 68.86 -23.92 -4.45
CA LEU A 278 70.01 -23.96 -3.53
C LEU A 278 70.92 -25.17 -3.77
N ILE A 279 70.36 -26.34 -4.05
CA ILE A 279 71.15 -27.53 -4.36
C ILE A 279 71.88 -27.34 -5.69
N ALA A 280 71.16 -26.90 -6.73
CA ALA A 280 71.74 -26.67 -8.06
C ALA A 280 72.87 -25.63 -8.02
N THR A 281 72.71 -24.56 -7.22
CA THR A 281 73.77 -23.56 -7.05
C THR A 281 75.01 -24.12 -6.36
N LYS A 282 74.83 -25.04 -5.40
CA LYS A 282 75.95 -25.74 -4.75
C LYS A 282 76.67 -26.68 -5.71
N GLU A 283 75.94 -27.51 -6.46
CA GLU A 283 76.52 -28.41 -7.46
C GLU A 283 77.31 -27.63 -8.52
N LEU A 284 76.76 -26.49 -8.96
CA LEU A 284 77.47 -25.60 -9.88
C LEU A 284 78.77 -25.06 -9.28
N ALA A 285 78.77 -24.66 -8.00
CA ALA A 285 79.97 -24.19 -7.31
C ALA A 285 81.05 -25.29 -7.21
N GLU A 286 80.65 -26.54 -6.95
CA GLU A 286 81.55 -27.69 -6.92
C GLU A 286 82.15 -27.97 -8.29
N LYS A 287 81.34 -27.91 -9.36
CA LYS A 287 81.82 -28.05 -10.75
C LYS A 287 82.78 -26.94 -11.15
N VAL A 288 82.54 -25.70 -10.70
CA VAL A 288 83.48 -24.59 -10.88
C VAL A 288 84.81 -24.87 -10.18
N ALA A 289 84.78 -25.38 -8.95
CA ALA A 289 86.00 -25.71 -8.21
C ALA A 289 86.79 -26.89 -8.85
N GLU A 290 86.08 -27.91 -9.35
CA GLU A 290 86.68 -29.02 -10.11
C GLU A 290 87.34 -28.51 -11.40
N SER A 291 86.65 -27.64 -12.15
CA SER A 291 87.20 -26.99 -13.35
C SER A 291 88.49 -26.22 -13.02
N GLN A 292 88.54 -25.49 -11.89
CA GLN A 292 89.74 -24.78 -11.45
C GLN A 292 90.90 -25.73 -11.10
N LYS A 293 90.62 -26.88 -10.48
CA LYS A 293 91.65 -27.89 -10.21
C LYS A 293 92.21 -28.48 -11.50
N LEU A 294 91.35 -28.83 -12.45
CA LEU A 294 91.75 -29.29 -13.77
C LEU A 294 92.60 -28.24 -14.48
N GLN A 295 92.19 -26.96 -14.44
CA GLN A 295 92.97 -25.85 -14.98
C GLN A 295 94.37 -25.78 -14.36
N THR A 296 94.49 -25.98 -13.04
CA THR A 296 95.77 -25.97 -12.34
C THR A 296 96.64 -27.18 -12.71
N ALA A 297 96.03 -28.36 -12.87
CA ALA A 297 96.73 -29.57 -13.30
C ALA A 297 97.27 -29.44 -14.73
N VAL A 298 96.45 -28.90 -15.65
CA VAL A 298 96.87 -28.52 -17.01
C VAL A 298 98.06 -27.57 -16.95
N ASN A 299 98.00 -26.53 -16.12
CA ASN A 299 99.11 -25.59 -15.96
C ASN A 299 100.41 -26.26 -15.45
N LYS A 300 100.30 -27.23 -14.54
CA LYS A 300 101.46 -28.00 -14.07
C LYS A 300 102.03 -28.93 -15.14
N GLN A 301 101.17 -29.59 -15.93
CA GLN A 301 101.63 -30.38 -17.08
C GLN A 301 102.35 -29.50 -18.10
N VAL A 302 101.82 -28.31 -18.39
CA VAL A 302 102.49 -27.32 -19.25
C VAL A 302 103.88 -26.97 -18.70
N ALA A 303 104.00 -26.75 -17.38
CA ALA A 303 105.30 -26.47 -16.75
C ALA A 303 106.28 -27.66 -16.80
N LEU A 304 105.80 -28.89 -16.59
CA LEU A 304 106.61 -30.10 -16.69
C LEU A 304 107.12 -30.33 -18.12
N ILE A 305 106.24 -30.18 -19.12
CA ILE A 305 106.60 -30.22 -20.53
C ILE A 305 107.74 -29.22 -20.81
N ASN A 306 107.63 -28.00 -20.27
CA ASN A 306 108.69 -26.99 -20.40
C ASN A 306 110.00 -27.43 -19.72
N SER A 307 109.95 -28.08 -18.55
CA SER A 307 111.16 -28.56 -17.86
C SER A 307 111.82 -29.76 -18.55
N SER A 308 111.03 -30.73 -19.05
CA SER A 308 111.54 -31.85 -19.85
C SER A 308 112.17 -31.35 -21.14
N ARG A 309 111.57 -30.32 -21.78
CA ARG A 309 112.17 -29.63 -22.92
C ARG A 309 113.57 -29.08 -22.58
N ASN A 310 113.71 -28.41 -21.44
CA ASN A 310 115.01 -27.88 -20.99
C ASN A 310 116.05 -28.97 -20.64
N GLN A 311 115.62 -30.09 -20.04
CA GLN A 311 116.52 -31.22 -19.77
C GLN A 311 116.97 -31.92 -21.05
N LEU A 312 116.07 -32.09 -22.02
CA LEU A 312 116.44 -32.56 -23.35
C LEU A 312 117.50 -31.64 -23.96
N ASP A 313 117.34 -30.31 -23.85
CA ASP A 313 118.36 -29.35 -24.30
C ASP A 313 119.72 -29.53 -23.60
N LEU A 314 119.74 -29.88 -22.30
CA LEU A 314 120.95 -30.14 -21.51
C LEU A 314 121.62 -31.48 -21.84
N LEU A 315 120.85 -32.56 -21.94
CA LEU A 315 121.34 -33.87 -22.39
C LEU A 315 121.96 -33.76 -23.78
N ASN A 316 121.32 -32.99 -24.67
CA ASN A 316 121.85 -32.72 -26.00
C ASN A 316 123.21 -32.00 -25.92
N LYS A 317 123.42 -31.08 -24.96
CA LYS A 317 124.73 -30.45 -24.70
C LYS A 317 125.78 -31.41 -24.13
N GLN A 318 125.39 -32.38 -23.30
CA GLN A 318 126.33 -33.34 -22.70
C GLN A 318 126.79 -34.41 -23.67
N ILE A 319 125.89 -34.93 -24.52
CA ILE A 319 126.25 -35.84 -25.62
C ILE A 319 127.32 -35.18 -26.52
N VAL A 320 127.18 -33.88 -26.77
CA VAL A 320 128.17 -33.08 -27.50
C VAL A 320 129.54 -33.00 -26.80
N GLN A 321 129.61 -33.18 -25.47
CA GLN A 321 130.87 -33.15 -24.72
C GLN A 321 131.52 -34.53 -24.58
N THR A 322 130.77 -35.61 -24.35
CA THR A 322 131.34 -36.96 -24.28
C THR A 322 131.84 -37.48 -25.62
N GLN A 323 131.31 -36.97 -26.73
CA GLN A 323 131.84 -37.24 -28.08
C GLN A 323 133.16 -36.50 -28.38
N LYS A 324 133.72 -35.73 -27.43
CA LYS A 324 134.97 -34.96 -27.59
C LYS A 324 136.19 -35.50 -26.82
N ILE A 325 136.15 -36.74 -26.31
CA ILE A 325 137.32 -37.47 -25.77
C ILE A 325 137.46 -38.79 -26.53
#